data_AF-A0A949CNW3-F1
#
_entry.id   AF-A0A949CNW3-F1
#
_cell.length_a   1.000
_cell.length_b   1.000
_cell.length_c   1.000
_cell.angle_alpha   90.00
_cell.angle_beta   90.00
_cell.angle_gamma   90.00
#
_symmetry.space_group_name_H-M   'P 1'
#
loop_
_entity.id
_entity.type
_entity.pdbx_description
1 polymer ?
#
loop_
_entity_poly.entity_id
_entity_poly.type
_entity_poly.pdbx_seq_one_letter_code
_entity_poly.pdbx_strand_id
1 'polypeptide(L)'
;MKSDYRSQTIDPPLLDDLSQLVRLAIREDLDRLADLTTLAIVPQKVVGAAAIIPRVHGVAAGFELIEAILQELDCSIRVETYVKD
;
A
#
# COMPACT_ATOMS: atom_id res chain seq x y z
N MET A 1 -5.14 1.54 32.05
CA MET A 1 -4.00 0.85 31.43
C MET A 1 -3.24 1.90 30.63
N LYS A 2 -2.01 2.26 30.99
CA LYS A 2 -1.20 3.16 30.16
C LYS A 2 -0.64 2.31 29.02
N SER A 3 -0.85 2.72 27.78
CA SER A 3 -0.24 2.06 26.64
C SER A 3 1.27 2.27 26.66
N ASP A 4 2.05 1.22 26.43
CA ASP A 4 3.52 1.27 26.36
C ASP A 4 4.05 1.92 25.06
N TYR A 5 3.14 2.46 24.25
CA TYR A 5 3.43 3.06 22.96
C TYR A 5 2.72 4.41 22.81
N ARG A 6 3.33 5.29 22.04
CA ARG A 6 2.76 6.59 21.67
C ARG A 6 1.72 6.38 20.55
N SER A 7 0.53 6.92 20.75
CA SER A 7 -0.46 6.99 19.67
C SER A 7 0.10 7.85 18.55
N GLN A 8 0.08 7.32 17.33
CA GLN A 8 0.49 8.05 16.14
C GLN A 8 -0.72 8.74 15.51
N THR A 9 -0.47 9.87 14.87
CA THR A 9 -1.43 10.58 14.02
C THR A 9 -0.85 10.63 12.62
N ILE A 10 -1.71 10.68 11.61
CA ILE A 10 -1.26 10.86 10.22
C ILE A 10 -0.82 12.32 10.08
N ASP A 11 0.47 12.55 10.31
CA ASP A 11 1.12 13.86 10.26
C ASP A 11 2.27 13.86 9.24
N PRO A 12 2.82 15.03 8.86
CA PRO A 12 3.88 15.09 7.85
C PRO A 12 5.11 14.23 8.17
N PRO A 13 5.60 14.14 9.42
CA PRO A 13 6.68 13.21 9.75
C PRO A 13 6.34 11.74 9.47
N LEU A 14 5.15 11.27 9.87
CA LEU A 14 4.72 9.90 9.60
C LEU A 14 4.62 9.63 8.09
N LEU A 15 4.12 10.58 7.31
CA LEU A 15 4.01 10.44 5.85
C LEU A 15 5.37 10.39 5.15
N ASP A 16 6.38 11.12 5.65
CA ASP A 16 7.75 11.02 5.16
C ASP A 16 8.36 9.65 5.46
N ASP A 17 8.23 9.16 6.70
CA ASP A 17 8.67 7.81 7.08
C ASP A 17 7.97 6.73 6.23
N LEU A 18 6.65 6.87 6.00
CA LEU A 18 5.87 5.99 5.13
C LEU A 18 6.42 5.99 3.71
N SER A 19 6.70 7.15 3.12
CA SER A 19 7.28 7.26 1.78
C SER A 19 8.60 6.49 1.67
N GLN A 20 9.48 6.62 2.66
CA GLN A 20 10.74 5.90 2.70
C GLN A 20 10.55 4.38 2.79
N LEU A 21 9.58 3.92 3.59
CA LEU A 21 9.22 2.49 3.71
C LEU A 21 8.64 1.94 2.41
N VAL A 22 7.75 2.68 1.74
CA VAL A 22 7.19 2.29 0.44
C VAL A 22 8.30 2.15 -0.60
N ARG A 23 9.21 3.13 -0.70
CA ARG A 23 10.39 3.05 -1.59
C ARG A 23 11.31 1.88 -1.28
N LEU A 24 11.44 1.51 0.00
CA LEU A 24 12.22 0.34 0.38
C LEU A 24 11.53 -0.95 -0.07
N ALA A 25 10.22 -1.08 0.19
CA ALA A 25 9.43 -2.25 -0.19
C ALA A 25 9.42 -2.49 -1.72
N ILE A 26 9.25 -1.44 -2.52
CA ILE A 26 9.30 -1.55 -3.99
C ILE A 26 10.68 -2.06 -4.45
N ARG A 27 11.76 -1.51 -3.88
CA ARG A 27 13.12 -1.93 -4.24
C ARG A 27 13.43 -3.34 -3.79
N GLU A 28 12.90 -3.77 -2.65
CA GLU A 28 13.03 -5.15 -2.19
C GLU A 28 12.37 -6.12 -3.18
N ASP A 29 11.13 -5.82 -3.59
CA ASP A 29 10.31 -6.70 -4.43
C ASP A 29 10.78 -6.73 -5.90
N LEU A 30 11.19 -5.60 -6.45
CA LEU A 30 11.56 -5.45 -7.88
C LEU A 30 13.08 -5.43 -8.14
N ASP A 31 13.90 -5.31 -7.10
CA ASP A 31 15.35 -5.10 -7.18
C ASP A 31 15.73 -3.98 -8.18
N ARG A 32 16.48 -4.31 -9.25
CA ARG A 32 16.88 -3.37 -10.32
C ARG A 32 16.06 -3.50 -11.60
N LEU A 33 15.05 -4.35 -11.60
CA LEU A 33 14.27 -4.70 -12.78
C LEU A 33 12.79 -4.34 -12.55
N ALA A 34 11.93 -4.81 -13.44
CA ALA A 34 10.49 -4.76 -13.29
C ALA A 34 9.95 -6.17 -13.00
N ASP A 35 8.66 -6.28 -12.71
CA ASP A 35 7.98 -7.59 -12.64
C ASP A 35 8.01 -8.27 -14.02
N LEU A 36 8.98 -9.17 -14.21
CA LEU A 36 9.21 -9.89 -15.46
C LEU A 36 8.05 -10.81 -15.82
N THR A 37 7.35 -11.35 -14.83
CA THR A 37 6.19 -12.21 -15.08
C THR A 37 5.07 -11.38 -15.68
N THR A 38 4.76 -10.24 -15.05
CA THR A 38 3.77 -9.29 -15.57
C THR A 38 4.13 -8.82 -16.98
N LEU A 39 5.38 -8.42 -17.23
CA LEU A 39 5.83 -7.99 -18.57
C LEU A 39 5.72 -9.09 -19.63
N ALA A 40 5.91 -10.36 -19.26
CA ALA A 40 5.88 -11.47 -20.19
C ALA A 40 4.45 -11.92 -20.57
N ILE A 41 3.48 -11.79 -19.66
CA ILE A 41 2.16 -12.42 -19.83
C ILE A 41 0.97 -11.45 -19.82
N VAL A 42 1.13 -10.22 -19.29
CA VAL A 42 0.05 -9.25 -19.18
C VAL A 42 0.11 -8.25 -20.35
N PRO A 43 -0.96 -8.09 -21.14
CA PRO A 43 -0.99 -7.08 -22.20
C PRO A 43 -0.91 -5.65 -21.63
N GLN A 44 -0.10 -4.78 -22.26
CA GLN A 44 0.24 -3.43 -21.76
C GLN A 44 -0.93 -2.49 -21.47
N LYS A 45 -2.13 -2.73 -22.03
CA LYS A 45 -3.30 -1.84 -21.91
C LYS A 45 -4.51 -2.52 -21.27
N VAL A 46 -4.30 -3.67 -20.64
CA VAL A 46 -5.36 -4.31 -19.87
C VAL A 46 -5.61 -3.51 -18.60
N VAL A 47 -6.88 -3.19 -18.35
CA VAL A 47 -7.35 -2.65 -17.08
C VAL A 47 -7.99 -3.79 -16.30
N GLY A 48 -7.46 -4.07 -15.13
CA GLY A 48 -7.98 -5.09 -14.21
C GLY A 48 -8.67 -4.47 -13.00
N ALA A 49 -9.32 -5.32 -12.22
CA ALA A 49 -9.83 -5.00 -10.89
C ALA A 49 -9.49 -6.16 -9.94
N ALA A 50 -9.27 -5.86 -8.67
CA ALA A 50 -8.96 -6.83 -7.64
C ALA A 50 -9.69 -6.47 -6.33
N ALA A 51 -9.90 -7.46 -5.47
CA ALA A 51 -10.48 -7.28 -4.15
C ALA A 51 -9.55 -7.86 -3.09
N ILE A 52 -9.37 -7.13 -1.98
CA ILE A 52 -8.63 -7.59 -0.81
C ILE A 52 -9.63 -8.19 0.18
N ILE A 53 -9.56 -9.51 0.37
CA ILE A 53 -10.54 -10.26 1.19
C ILE A 53 -9.83 -10.91 2.38
N PRO A 54 -10.18 -10.56 3.63
CA PRO A 54 -9.64 -11.23 4.81
C PRO A 54 -10.10 -12.69 4.84
N ARG A 55 -9.16 -13.60 5.04
CA ARG A 55 -9.45 -15.06 5.13
C ARG A 55 -9.71 -15.53 6.56
N VAL A 56 -9.46 -14.65 7.52
CA VAL A 56 -9.62 -14.90 8.96
C VAL A 56 -10.15 -13.63 9.62
N HIS A 57 -10.69 -13.79 10.83
CA HIS A 57 -11.17 -12.66 11.63
C HIS A 57 -9.98 -11.86 12.17
N GLY A 58 -10.10 -10.54 12.22
CA GLY A 58 -9.07 -9.65 12.71
C GLY A 58 -9.52 -8.19 12.72
N VAL A 59 -8.60 -7.30 13.09
CA VAL A 59 -8.78 -5.84 13.00
C VAL A 59 -8.13 -5.37 11.72
N ALA A 60 -8.89 -4.64 10.92
CA ALA A 60 -8.43 -4.05 9.68
C ALA A 60 -7.87 -2.64 10.01
N ALA A 61 -6.65 -2.33 9.60
CA ALA A 61 -6.00 -1.05 9.91
C ALA A 61 -5.05 -0.62 8.78
N GLY A 62 -4.78 0.68 8.68
CA GLY A 62 -3.90 1.28 7.68
C GLY A 62 -4.61 1.70 6.39
N PHE A 63 -5.95 1.68 6.33
CA PHE A 63 -6.69 2.09 5.14
C PHE A 63 -6.52 3.59 4.86
N GLU A 64 -6.39 4.39 5.91
CA GLU A 64 -6.17 5.84 5.79
C GLU A 64 -4.80 6.19 5.13
N LEU A 65 -3.87 5.24 5.08
CA LEU A 65 -2.55 5.44 4.45
C LEU A 65 -2.53 5.04 2.96
N ILE A 66 -3.56 4.37 2.45
CA ILE A 66 -3.59 3.83 1.08
C ILE A 66 -3.37 4.94 0.03
N GLU A 67 -4.00 6.11 0.22
CA GLU A 67 -3.86 7.21 -0.73
C GLU A 67 -2.41 7.73 -0.80
N ALA A 68 -1.74 7.91 0.35
CA ALA A 68 -0.34 8.31 0.40
C ALA A 68 0.58 7.26 -0.25
N ILE A 69 0.30 5.97 -0.05
CA ILE A 69 1.04 4.88 -0.69
C ILE A 69 0.88 4.92 -2.21
N LEU A 70 -0.34 5.12 -2.72
CA LEU A 70 -0.59 5.20 -4.17
C LEU A 70 0.06 6.42 -4.81
N GLN A 71 0.08 7.56 -4.11
CA GLN A 71 0.80 8.74 -4.55
C GLN A 71 2.31 8.48 -4.64
N GLU A 72 2.89 7.80 -3.65
CA GLU A 72 4.32 7.43 -3.66
C GLU A 72 4.67 6.44 -4.78
N LEU A 73 3.75 5.52 -5.10
CA LEU A 73 3.90 4.56 -6.20
C LEU A 73 3.71 5.17 -7.60
N ASP A 74 3.33 6.44 -7.70
CA ASP A 74 2.89 7.10 -8.94
C ASP A 74 1.87 6.24 -9.71
N CYS A 75 0.91 5.66 -8.97
CA CYS A 75 0.00 4.66 -9.50
C CYS A 75 -1.43 5.20 -9.64
N SER A 76 -2.00 5.07 -10.84
CA SER A 76 -3.39 5.48 -11.11
C SER A 76 -4.35 4.32 -10.88
N ILE A 77 -4.63 4.00 -9.61
CA ILE A 77 -5.60 2.98 -9.20
C ILE A 77 -6.77 3.64 -8.47
N ARG A 78 -8.00 3.25 -8.83
CA ARG A 78 -9.19 3.60 -8.05
C ARG A 78 -9.36 2.62 -6.89
N VAL A 79 -9.45 3.13 -5.67
CA VAL A 79 -9.70 2.34 -4.46
C VAL A 79 -11.08 2.63 -3.92
N GLU A 80 -11.79 1.57 -3.54
CA GLU A 80 -13.04 1.61 -2.79
C GLU A 80 -12.85 0.80 -1.50
N THR A 81 -13.07 1.44 -0.36
CA THR A 81 -12.94 0.80 0.96
C THR A 81 -14.32 0.41 1.49
N TYR A 82 -14.43 -0.81 2.00
CA TYR A 82 -15.67 -1.35 2.59
C TYR A 82 -15.65 -1.37 4.11
N VAL A 83 -14.51 -0.99 4.70
CA VAL A 83 -14.26 -0.90 6.14
C VAL A 83 -13.47 0.38 6.43
N LYS A 84 -13.44 0.76 7.71
CA LYS A 84 -12.62 1.86 8.24
C LYS A 84 -11.71 1.29 9.33
N ASP A 85 -10.60 1.99 9.58
CA ASP A 85 -9.70 1.75 10.71
C ASP A 85 -10.43 1.77 12.07
#